data_AF-A0A8T5KII1-F1
#
_entry.id   AF-A0A8T5KII1-F1
#
_cell.length_a   1.000
_cell.length_b   1.000
_cell.length_c   1.000
_cell.angle_alpha   90.00
_cell.angle_beta   90.00
_cell.angle_gamma   90.00
#
_symmetry.space_group_name_H-M   'P 1'
#
loop_
_entity.id
_entity.type
_entity.pdbx_description
1 polymer ?
#
loop_
_entity_poly.entity_id
_entity_poly.type
_entity_poly.pdbx_seq_one_letter_code
_entity_poly.pdbx_strand_id
1 'polypeptide(L)'
;EHEASFDYSFIAEKRQAVSVGKEDHEMPGWFWCKNATGLEAWIPKTHLKITGKIAVFNQPYNSVEHSAKPGEIVQYLGESLGWVECLNAKWVYGWIPAPKLEII
;
A
#
# COMPACT_ATOMS: atom_id res chain seq x y z
N GLU A 1 11.48 -7.45 -12.02
CA GLU A 1 10.79 -6.26 -12.53
C GLU A 1 9.41 -6.19 -11.92
N HIS A 2 8.95 -4.97 -11.67
CA HIS A 2 7.63 -4.62 -11.18
C HIS A 2 7.25 -3.24 -11.75
N GLU A 3 5.99 -3.07 -12.11
CA GLU A 3 5.45 -1.81 -12.63
C GLU A 3 4.25 -1.42 -11.78
N ALA A 4 4.19 -0.15 -11.39
CA ALA A 4 3.12 0.41 -10.61
C ALA A 4 1.77 0.32 -11.33
N SER A 5 0.74 -0.12 -10.63
CA SER A 5 -0.59 -0.32 -11.19
C SER A 5 -1.37 0.99 -11.37
N PHE A 6 -1.03 2.02 -10.60
CA PHE A 6 -1.67 3.33 -10.61
C PHE A 6 -0.65 4.46 -10.68
N ASP A 7 -0.99 5.56 -11.37
CA ASP A 7 -0.19 6.77 -11.48
C ASP A 7 -0.52 7.83 -10.42
N TYR A 8 -1.45 7.51 -9.52
CA TYR A 8 -1.87 8.34 -8.40
C TYR A 8 -1.61 7.66 -7.05
N SER A 9 -1.55 8.47 -6.00
CA SER A 9 -1.35 8.00 -4.64
C SER A 9 -2.51 8.37 -3.74
N PHE A 10 -2.93 7.44 -2.91
CA PHE A 10 -3.79 7.68 -1.77
C PHE A 10 -2.92 7.89 -0.53
N ILE A 11 -3.01 9.09 0.06
CA ILE A 11 -2.34 9.43 1.33
C ILE A 11 -3.38 9.56 2.43
N ALA A 12 -3.11 8.94 3.58
CA ALA A 12 -3.92 9.13 4.77
C ALA A 12 -3.10 9.26 6.03
N GLU A 13 -3.65 10.07 6.93
CA GLU A 13 -3.17 10.19 8.30
C GLU A 13 -3.85 9.19 9.22
N LYS A 14 -3.20 8.93 10.37
CA LYS A 14 -3.82 8.16 11.44
C LYS A 14 -5.16 8.78 11.84
N ARG A 15 -6.17 7.94 12.09
CA ARG A 15 -7.58 8.27 12.40
C ARG A 15 -8.39 8.82 11.25
N GLN A 16 -7.83 9.04 10.06
CA GLN A 16 -8.62 9.38 8.88
C GLN A 16 -9.57 8.22 8.54
N ALA A 17 -10.79 8.55 8.12
CA ALA A 17 -11.84 7.58 7.82
C ALA A 17 -11.96 7.29 6.32
N VAL A 18 -12.32 6.05 6.00
CA VAL A 18 -12.63 5.57 4.65
C VAL A 18 -13.85 4.67 4.68
N SER A 19 -14.57 4.56 3.57
CA SER A 19 -15.48 3.44 3.36
C SER A 19 -14.70 2.21 2.91
N VAL A 20 -15.14 1.04 3.36
CA VAL A 20 -14.55 -0.27 3.03
C VAL A 20 -15.41 -0.93 1.96
N GLY A 21 -14.82 -1.20 0.81
CA GLY A 21 -15.43 -1.92 -0.30
C GLY A 21 -15.07 -3.40 -0.30
N LYS A 22 -14.83 -3.96 -1.48
CA LYS A 22 -14.51 -5.38 -1.67
C LYS A 22 -13.14 -5.73 -1.07
N GLU A 23 -13.03 -6.93 -0.53
CA GLU A 23 -11.74 -7.55 -0.27
C GLU A 23 -11.17 -8.13 -1.58
N ASP A 24 -9.86 -8.10 -1.75
CA ASP A 24 -9.20 -8.76 -2.86
C ASP A 24 -9.23 -10.29 -2.65
N HIS A 25 -9.68 -11.03 -3.66
CA HIS A 25 -9.81 -12.49 -3.58
C HIS A 25 -8.48 -13.21 -3.78
N GLU A 26 -7.56 -12.62 -4.54
CA GLU A 26 -6.21 -13.15 -4.78
C GLU A 26 -5.26 -12.73 -3.66
N MET A 27 -5.58 -11.63 -2.98
CA MET A 27 -4.79 -11.03 -1.93
C MET A 27 -5.59 -10.78 -0.63
N PRO A 28 -5.91 -11.85 0.13
CA PRO A 28 -6.70 -11.72 1.35
C PRO A 28 -6.15 -10.68 2.34
N GLY A 29 -7.04 -9.83 2.85
CA GLY A 29 -6.74 -8.72 3.74
C GLY A 29 -6.48 -7.39 3.05
N TRP A 30 -6.45 -7.31 1.72
CA TRP A 30 -6.45 -6.04 1.00
C TRP A 30 -7.88 -5.62 0.68
N PHE A 31 -8.22 -4.36 0.95
CA PHE A 31 -9.57 -3.83 0.75
C PHE A 31 -9.56 -2.63 -0.21
N TRP A 32 -10.51 -2.60 -1.14
CA TRP A 32 -10.73 -1.44 -2.02
C TRP A 32 -11.52 -0.39 -1.25
N CYS A 33 -10.84 0.64 -0.79
CA CYS A 33 -11.40 1.66 0.07
C CYS A 33 -11.57 2.99 -0.65
N LYS A 34 -12.48 3.84 -0.17
CA LYS A 34 -12.74 5.17 -0.72
C LYS A 34 -12.74 6.24 0.37
N ASN A 35 -12.06 7.36 0.14
CA ASN A 35 -12.10 8.51 1.05
C ASN A 35 -13.29 9.46 0.75
N ALA A 36 -13.42 10.52 1.56
CA ALA A 36 -14.49 11.50 1.40
C ALA A 36 -14.42 12.31 0.08
N THR A 37 -13.27 12.38 -0.58
CA THR A 37 -13.11 13.06 -1.89
C THR A 37 -13.40 12.13 -3.07
N GLY A 38 -13.70 10.85 -2.81
CA GLY A 38 -13.97 9.84 -3.82
C GLY A 38 -12.73 9.11 -4.35
N LEU A 39 -11.53 9.40 -3.85
CA LEU A 39 -10.30 8.69 -4.23
C LEU A 39 -10.33 7.27 -3.66
N GLU A 40 -9.99 6.30 -4.50
CA GLU A 40 -9.99 4.89 -4.15
C GLU A 40 -8.58 4.32 -4.15
N ALA A 41 -8.30 3.34 -3.29
CA ALA A 41 -7.05 2.59 -3.31
C ALA A 41 -7.20 1.24 -2.59
N TRP A 42 -6.30 0.32 -2.91
CA TRP A 42 -6.09 -0.88 -2.11
C TRP A 42 -5.38 -0.51 -0.79
N ILE A 43 -5.98 -0.89 0.33
CA ILE A 43 -5.43 -0.66 1.66
C ILE A 43 -5.35 -2.00 2.41
N PRO A 44 -4.19 -2.35 2.98
CA PRO A 44 -4.06 -3.57 3.74
C PRO A 44 -4.75 -3.43 5.10
N LYS A 45 -5.44 -4.49 5.55
CA LYS A 45 -6.16 -4.52 6.84
C LYS A 45 -5.29 -4.18 8.05
N THR A 46 -3.98 -4.40 7.94
CA THR A 46 -2.98 -4.06 8.96
C THR A 46 -2.97 -2.57 9.29
N HIS A 47 -3.34 -1.71 8.34
CA HIS A 47 -3.40 -0.25 8.50
C HIS A 47 -4.78 0.25 8.94
N LEU A 48 -5.78 -0.62 9.01
CA LEU A 48 -7.17 -0.28 9.23
C LEU A 48 -7.68 -0.80 10.58
N LYS A 49 -8.60 -0.04 11.19
CA LYS A 49 -9.56 -0.53 12.17
C LYS A 49 -10.94 -0.50 11.52
N ILE A 50 -11.42 -1.66 11.10
CA ILE A 50 -12.68 -1.82 10.36
C ILE A 50 -13.84 -1.99 11.33
N THR A 51 -14.91 -1.21 11.13
CA THR A 51 -16.18 -1.31 11.84
C THR A 51 -17.33 -1.30 10.82
N GLY A 52 -17.81 -2.49 10.44
CA GLY A 52 -18.81 -2.61 9.38
C GLY A 52 -18.27 -2.14 8.02
N LYS A 53 -18.93 -1.15 7.41
CA LYS A 53 -18.56 -0.60 6.08
C LYS A 53 -17.62 0.61 6.15
N ILE A 54 -17.15 0.97 7.34
CA ILE A 54 -16.25 2.11 7.57
C ILE A 54 -14.99 1.59 8.24
N ALA A 55 -13.86 2.20 7.94
CA ALA A 55 -12.62 1.99 8.68
C ALA A 55 -11.95 3.31 9.02
N VAL A 56 -11.13 3.29 10.06
CA VAL A 56 -10.18 4.36 10.38
C VAL A 56 -8.77 3.85 10.31
N PHE A 57 -7.85 4.66 9.80
CA PHE A 57 -6.43 4.33 9.79
C PHE A 57 -5.87 4.26 11.21
N ASN A 58 -5.10 3.22 11.52
CA ASN A 58 -4.44 3.06 12.82
C ASN A 58 -3.02 3.64 12.86
N GLN A 59 -2.48 3.99 11.68
CA GLN A 59 -1.20 4.64 11.41
C GLN A 59 -1.28 5.38 10.05
N PRO A 60 -0.34 6.30 9.73
CA PRO A 60 -0.28 6.89 8.40
C PRO A 60 -0.12 5.82 7.31
N TYR A 61 -0.60 6.10 6.11
CA TYR A 61 -0.48 5.21 4.97
C TYR A 61 -0.32 6.01 3.67
N ASN A 62 0.47 5.45 2.77
CA ASN A 62 0.66 5.96 1.42
C ASN A 62 0.58 4.77 0.46
N SER A 63 -0.29 4.83 -0.55
CA SER A 63 -0.46 3.77 -1.54
C SER A 63 0.48 3.86 -2.75
N VAL A 64 1.54 4.70 -2.73
CA VAL A 64 2.49 4.80 -3.85
C VAL A 64 3.13 3.44 -4.10
N GLU A 65 2.92 2.91 -5.29
CA GLU A 65 3.56 1.71 -5.79
C GLU A 65 4.82 2.08 -6.57
N HIS A 66 5.92 1.37 -6.36
CA HIS A 66 7.22 1.71 -6.97
C HIS A 66 7.54 0.81 -8.15
N SER A 67 7.62 1.37 -9.36
CA SER A 67 8.14 0.64 -10.51
C SER A 67 9.63 0.37 -10.36
N ALA A 68 10.03 -0.90 -10.40
CA ALA A 68 11.40 -1.36 -10.12
C ALA A 68 11.94 -2.25 -11.23
N LYS A 69 13.20 -2.02 -11.60
CA LYS A 69 13.93 -2.88 -12.57
C LYS A 69 14.76 -3.95 -11.86
N PRO A 70 15.02 -5.11 -12.51
CA PRO A 70 15.94 -6.10 -11.96
C PRO A 70 17.31 -5.47 -11.64
N GLY A 71 17.85 -5.76 -10.46
CA GLY A 71 19.11 -5.20 -9.98
C GLY A 71 19.01 -3.82 -9.32
N GLU A 72 17.83 -3.21 -9.25
CA GLU A 72 17.61 -2.01 -8.44
C GLU A 72 17.69 -2.36 -6.94
N ILE A 73 18.55 -1.64 -6.20
CA ILE A 73 18.68 -1.79 -4.76
C ILE A 73 17.74 -0.79 -4.06
N VAL A 74 16.94 -1.30 -3.15
CA VAL A 74 16.03 -0.51 -2.30
C VAL A 74 16.31 -0.77 -0.83
N GLN A 75 16.13 0.24 0.01
CA GLN A 75 16.15 0.13 1.46
C GLN A 75 14.81 -0.37 1.95
N TYR A 76 14.81 -1.41 2.79
CA TYR A 76 13.62 -1.89 3.48
C TYR A 76 13.19 -0.89 4.57
N LEU A 77 11.93 -0.47 4.55
CA LEU A 77 11.32 0.39 5.57
C LEU A 77 10.28 -0.37 6.41
N GLY A 78 9.63 -1.35 5.82
CA GLY A 78 8.58 -2.14 6.46
C GLY A 78 7.94 -3.11 5.49
N GLU A 79 6.95 -3.86 5.98
CA GLU A 79 6.16 -4.75 5.13
C GLU A 79 4.72 -4.85 5.63
N SER A 80 3.83 -5.20 4.70
CA SER A 80 2.44 -5.48 5.01
C SER A 80 1.84 -6.39 3.95
N LEU A 81 1.30 -7.53 4.39
CA LEU A 81 0.55 -8.48 3.56
C LEU A 81 1.24 -8.81 2.22
N GLY A 82 2.53 -9.13 2.28
CA GLY A 82 3.31 -9.54 1.11
C GLY A 82 3.80 -8.38 0.23
N TRP A 83 3.71 -7.14 0.69
CA TRP A 83 4.31 -5.97 0.07
C TRP A 83 5.34 -5.33 0.99
N VAL A 84 6.48 -4.95 0.41
CA VAL A 84 7.56 -4.26 1.10
C VAL A 84 7.47 -2.78 0.82
N GLU A 85 7.44 -2.00 1.88
CA GLU A 85 7.62 -0.55 1.85
C GLU A 85 9.11 -0.26 1.72
N CYS A 86 9.49 0.52 0.72
CA CYS A 86 10.90 0.71 0.41
C CYS A 86 11.24 2.12 -0.10
N LEU A 87 12.53 2.37 -0.15
CA LEU A 87 13.10 3.62 -0.66
C LEU A 87 14.33 3.30 -1.53
N ASN A 88 14.38 3.79 -2.76
CA ASN A 88 15.54 3.55 -3.63
C ASN A 88 16.67 4.58 -3.40
N ALA A 89 17.81 4.38 -4.05
CA ALA A 89 18.98 5.27 -3.94
C ALA A 89 18.74 6.73 -4.38
N LYS A 90 17.63 7.02 -5.05
CA LYS A 90 17.20 8.37 -5.45
C LYS A 90 16.14 8.95 -4.50
N TRP A 91 15.93 8.33 -3.34
CA TRP A 91 14.90 8.71 -2.37
C TRP A 91 13.46 8.60 -2.92
N VAL A 92 13.26 7.74 -3.92
CA VAL A 92 11.90 7.43 -4.41
C VAL A 92 11.31 6.35 -3.51
N TYR A 93 10.18 6.68 -2.90
CA TYR A 93 9.41 5.84 -1.99
C TYR A 93 8.39 5.01 -2.75
N GLY A 94 8.12 3.80 -2.27
CA GLY A 94 6.89 3.09 -2.62
C GLY A 94 6.88 1.63 -2.20
N TRP A 95 5.80 0.95 -2.57
CA TRP A 95 5.60 -0.47 -2.29
C TRP A 95 6.01 -1.34 -3.48
N ILE A 96 6.65 -2.48 -3.19
CA ILE A 96 6.97 -3.54 -4.17
C ILE A 96 6.49 -4.88 -3.60
N PRO A 97 5.92 -5.80 -4.41
CA PRO A 97 5.56 -7.13 -3.94
C PRO A 97 6.80 -7.86 -3.42
N ALA A 98 6.73 -8.40 -2.20
CA ALA A 98 7.83 -9.11 -1.57
C ALA A 98 8.44 -10.23 -2.43
N PRO A 99 7.65 -11.03 -3.21
CA PRO A 99 8.23 -12.05 -4.10
C PRO A 99 9.09 -11.51 -5.24
N LYS A 100 9.13 -10.19 -5.47
CA LYS A 100 9.98 -9.53 -6.48
C LYS A 100 11.31 -9.06 -5.90
N LEU A 101 11.53 -9.24 -4.60
CA LEU A 101 12.72 -8.79 -3.87
C LEU A 101 13.51 -9.99 -3.33
N GLU A 102 14.81 -9.77 -3.17
CA GLU A 102 15.75 -10.70 -2.52
C GLU A 102 16.55 -9.92 -1.48
N ILE A 103 16.83 -10.55 -0.34
CA ILE A 103 17.68 -9.97 0.71
C ILE A 103 19.13 -10.24 0.34
N ILE A 104 19.95 -9.19 0.34
CA ILE A 104 21.37 -9.23 0.01
C ILE A 104 22.26 -8.98 1.23
#